data_AF-A0AAW6PY70-F1
#
_entry.id   AF-A0AAW6PY70-F1
#
_cell.length_a   1.000
_cell.length_b   1.000
_cell.length_c   1.000
_cell.angle_alpha   90.00
_cell.angle_beta   90.00
_cell.angle_gamma   90.00
#
_symmetry.space_group_name_H-M   'P 1'
#
loop_
_entity.id
_entity.type
_entity.pdbx_description
1 polymer ?
#
loop_
_entity_poly.entity_id
_entity_poly.type
_entity_poly.pdbx_seq_one_letter_code
_entity_poly.pdbx_strand_id
1 'polypeptide(L)'
;MDLMLPRDEPIRFNRLRRKIYLYQFRFHYIYLFSRKHWGVKPVAYNWDDVTAEVYRVYAPGHGGLIENVMLSVRNPESNEVIDRVFFTHDLYHGEAYWAIARLFMQQGPEALP
;
A
#
# COMPACT_ATOMS: atom_id res chain seq x y z
N MET A 1 18.46 8.99 -20.41
CA MET A 1 18.15 9.10 -18.97
C MET A 1 17.09 8.06 -18.68
N ASP A 2 17.51 6.84 -18.37
CA ASP A 2 16.58 5.78 -18.00
C ASP A 2 16.10 6.07 -16.57
N LEU A 3 14.90 6.64 -16.47
CA LEU A 3 14.21 6.86 -15.21
C LEU A 3 13.72 5.50 -14.72
N MET A 4 14.64 4.70 -14.16
CA MET A 4 14.28 3.51 -13.40
C MET A 4 13.58 3.96 -12.10
N LEU A 5 12.35 4.46 -12.24
CA LEU A 5 11.32 4.28 -11.22
C LEU A 5 11.36 2.79 -10.86
N PRO A 6 11.41 2.41 -9.57
CA PRO A 6 11.45 1.01 -9.20
C PRO A 6 10.24 0.34 -9.85
N ARG A 7 10.55 -0.48 -10.86
CA ARG A 7 9.60 -1.23 -11.65
C ARG A 7 8.91 -2.20 -10.71
N ASP A 8 7.66 -1.89 -10.43
CA ASP A 8 6.59 -2.88 -10.30
C ASP A 8 6.19 -3.39 -8.91
N GLU A 9 6.76 -2.93 -7.79
CA GLU A 9 6.26 -3.34 -6.45
C GLU A 9 6.22 -2.20 -5.42
N PRO A 10 5.11 -1.42 -5.35
CA PRO A 10 4.93 -0.41 -4.30
C PRO A 10 4.80 -1.02 -2.89
N ILE A 11 4.45 -2.31 -2.81
CA ILE A 11 4.14 -3.01 -1.56
C ILE A 11 4.81 -4.38 -1.59
N ARG A 12 5.67 -4.66 -0.62
CA ARG A 12 6.33 -5.97 -0.46
C ARG A 12 5.97 -6.60 0.87
N PHE A 13 5.48 -7.83 0.82
CA PHE A 13 5.14 -8.63 1.99
C PHE A 13 6.32 -9.53 2.35
N ASN A 14 6.78 -9.47 3.61
CA ASN A 14 7.81 -10.35 4.13
C ASN A 14 7.26 -11.19 5.28
N ARG A 15 6.90 -12.44 4.95
CA ARG A 15 6.39 -13.42 5.91
C ARG A 15 7.38 -13.71 7.03
N LEU A 16 8.65 -14.00 6.69
CA LEU A 16 9.66 -14.42 7.67
C LEU A 16 9.84 -13.40 8.79
N ARG A 17 9.72 -12.11 8.47
CA ARG A 17 9.82 -11.00 9.42
C ARG A 17 8.47 -10.50 9.93
N ARG A 18 7.35 -11.01 9.42
CA ARG A 18 5.99 -10.46 9.61
C ARG A 18 5.92 -8.95 9.38
N LYS A 19 6.54 -8.47 8.30
CA LYS A 19 6.61 -7.04 7.97
C LYS A 19 6.14 -6.75 6.56
N ILE A 20 5.57 -5.56 6.37
CA ILE A 20 5.27 -4.98 5.07
C ILE A 20 6.24 -3.84 4.81
N TYR A 21 6.78 -3.80 3.60
CA TYR A 21 7.59 -2.71 3.11
C TYR A 21 6.78 -1.92 2.08
N LEU A 22 6.52 -0.66 2.38
CA LEU A 22 5.83 0.28 1.51
C LEU A 22 6.86 1.20 0.87
N TYR A 23 6.91 1.18 -0.46
CA TYR A 23 7.84 1.96 -1.27
C TYR A 23 7.13 3.24 -1.71
N GLN A 24 7.05 4.21 -0.80
CA GLN A 24 6.41 5.49 -1.09
C GLN A 24 7.32 6.36 -1.95
N PHE A 25 6.82 6.79 -3.11
CA PHE A 25 7.50 7.77 -3.94
C PHE A 25 7.20 9.17 -3.41
N ARG A 26 8.22 9.90 -2.98
CA ARG A 26 8.06 11.30 -2.57
C ARG A 26 8.36 12.21 -3.76
N PHE A 27 7.35 12.95 -4.19
CA PHE A 27 7.51 14.04 -5.14
C PHE A 27 7.47 15.38 -4.38
N HIS A 28 8.47 16.22 -4.57
CA HIS A 28 8.54 17.54 -3.92
C HIS A 28 8.47 18.65 -4.98
N TYR A 29 7.32 19.32 -5.07
CA TYR A 29 7.03 20.36 -6.08
C TYR A 29 8.02 21.53 -6.07
N ILE A 30 8.60 21.86 -4.91
CA ILE A 30 9.53 22.99 -4.79
C ILE A 30 10.96 22.60 -5.25
N TYR A 31 11.33 21.33 -5.16
CA TYR A 31 12.70 20.88 -5.42
C TYR A 31 12.77 20.05 -6.71
N LEU A 32 12.29 20.60 -7.82
CA LEU A 32 12.04 19.87 -9.07
C LEU A 32 13.25 19.08 -9.62
N PHE A 33 14.48 19.49 -9.29
CA PHE A 33 15.73 18.89 -9.78
C PHE A 33 16.58 18.25 -8.68
N SER A 34 16.08 18.14 -7.45
CA SER A 34 16.90 17.65 -6.34
C SER A 34 16.89 16.13 -6.25
N ARG A 35 17.96 15.49 -6.71
CA ARG A 35 18.18 14.03 -6.62
C ARG A 35 18.19 13.48 -5.19
N LYS A 36 18.34 14.34 -4.17
CA LYS A 36 18.28 13.96 -2.74
C LYS A 36 16.86 13.95 -2.17
N HIS A 37 15.96 14.77 -2.72
CA HIS A 37 14.58 14.89 -2.26
C HIS A 37 13.60 14.08 -3.12
N TRP A 38 14.10 13.55 -4.25
CA TRP A 38 13.39 12.68 -5.16
C TRP A 38 13.86 11.25 -4.95
N GLY A 39 12.92 10.33 -4.83
CA GLY A 39 13.22 8.92 -4.72
C GLY A 39 12.18 8.15 -3.92
N VAL A 40 12.39 6.84 -3.88
CA VAL A 40 11.56 5.92 -3.11
C VAL A 40 12.12 5.77 -1.71
N LYS A 41 11.27 6.04 -0.71
CA LYS A 41 11.60 5.77 0.68
C LYS A 41 10.89 4.48 1.11
N PRO A 42 11.61 3.37 1.36
CA PRO A 42 11.01 2.19 1.95
C PRO A 42 10.63 2.51 3.39
N VAL A 43 9.36 2.33 3.72
CA VAL A 43 8.85 2.39 5.09
C VAL A 43 8.42 0.99 5.47
N ALA A 44 8.88 0.53 6.64
CA ALA A 44 8.59 -0.81 7.12
C ALA A 44 7.58 -0.73 8.26
N TYR A 45 6.52 -1.51 8.16
CA TYR A 45 5.48 -1.65 9.19
C TYR A 45 5.32 -3.11 9.58
N ASN A 46 4.83 -3.36 10.79
CA ASN A 46 4.48 -4.73 11.20
C ASN A 46 3.19 -5.14 10.48
N TRP A 47 3.14 -6.39 10.03
CA TRP A 47 1.98 -6.94 9.35
C TRP A 47 0.71 -6.94 10.22
N ASP A 48 0.89 -7.17 11.52
CA ASP A 48 -0.22 -7.30 12.48
C ASP A 48 -1.00 -6.00 12.68
N ASP A 49 -0.38 -4.86 12.33
CA ASP A 49 -0.95 -3.54 12.45
C ASP A 49 -1.64 -3.08 11.14
N VAL A 50 -1.70 -3.93 10.12
CA VAL A 50 -2.19 -3.57 8.78
C VAL A 50 -3.57 -4.16 8.50
N THR A 51 -4.48 -3.29 8.07
CA THR A 51 -5.85 -3.65 7.72
C THR A 51 -6.24 -3.10 6.35
N ALA A 52 -6.94 -3.89 5.53
CA ALA A 52 -7.55 -3.38 4.30
C ALA A 52 -8.86 -2.67 4.64
N GLU A 53 -8.97 -1.40 4.26
CA GLU A 53 -10.13 -0.55 4.49
C GLU A 53 -10.73 -0.10 3.15
N VAL A 54 -12.06 -0.04 3.09
CA VAL A 54 -12.79 0.49 1.93
C VAL A 54 -12.94 2.00 2.09
N TYR A 55 -12.36 2.74 1.15
CA TYR A 55 -12.41 4.18 1.10
C TYR A 55 -13.37 4.63 -0.01
N ARG A 56 -14.45 5.30 0.39
CA ARG A 56 -15.50 5.77 -0.51
C ARG A 56 -15.46 7.28 -0.63
N VAL A 57 -15.24 7.80 -1.83
CA VAL A 57 -15.21 9.23 -2.12
C VAL A 57 -16.32 9.56 -3.09
N TYR A 58 -17.17 10.52 -2.75
CA TYR A 58 -18.16 11.04 -3.67
C TYR A 58 -17.52 12.10 -4.58
N ALA A 59 -17.41 11.80 -5.87
CA ALA A 59 -16.81 12.70 -6.87
C ALA A 59 -17.85 13.07 -7.94
N PRO A 60 -18.62 14.15 -7.74
CA PRO A 60 -19.75 14.50 -8.61
C PRO A 60 -19.38 14.81 -10.07
N GLY A 61 -18.11 15.15 -10.35
CA GLY A 61 -17.61 15.40 -11.72
C GLY A 61 -17.15 14.16 -12.49
N HIS A 62 -16.97 13.02 -11.82
CA HIS A 62 -16.43 11.78 -12.41
C HIS A 62 -17.47 10.65 -12.51
N GLY A 63 -18.76 10.97 -12.37
CA GLY A 63 -19.85 10.01 -12.59
C GLY A 63 -20.29 9.21 -11.36
N GLY A 64 -19.91 9.60 -10.14
CA GLY A 64 -20.53 9.08 -8.92
C GLY A 64 -19.58 8.73 -7.77
N LEU A 65 -19.96 7.73 -6.98
CA LEU A 65 -19.20 7.21 -5.84
C LEU A 65 -17.99 6.42 -6.33
N ILE A 66 -16.79 6.86 -5.97
CA ILE A 66 -15.55 6.12 -6.23
C ILE A 66 -15.24 5.29 -4.98
N GLU A 67 -15.19 3.98 -5.16
CA GLU A 67 -14.81 3.03 -4.11
C GLU A 67 -13.38 2.55 -4.37
N ASN A 68 -12.51 2.74 -3.40
CA ASN A 68 -11.13 2.26 -3.46
C ASN A 68 -10.87 1.38 -2.24
N VAL A 69 -10.02 0.38 -2.39
CA VAL A 69 -9.47 -0.35 -1.25
C VAL A 69 -8.10 0.23 -0.94
N MET A 70 -7.88 0.58 0.32
CA MET A 70 -6.61 1.09 0.83
C MET A 70 -6.09 0.17 1.93
N LEU A 71 -4.78 0.02 2.01
CA LEU A 71 -4.11 -0.58 3.16
C LEU A 71 -3.87 0.52 4.20
N SER A 72 -4.54 0.41 5.33
CA SER A 72 -4.38 1.29 6.47
C SER A 72 -3.45 0.64 7.49
N VAL A 73 -2.40 1.36 7.87
CA VAL A 73 -1.51 0.95 8.96
C VAL A 73 -1.91 1.68 10.22
N ARG A 74 -2.18 0.93 11.29
CA ARG A 74 -2.60 1.46 12.59
C ARG A 74 -1.43 1.55 13.54
N ASN A 75 -1.49 2.50 14.47
CA ASN A 75 -0.59 2.52 15.61
C ASN A 75 -1.02 1.46 16.62
N PRO A 76 -0.16 0.53 17.05
CA PRO A 76 -0.52 -0.43 18.09
C PRO A 76 -0.89 0.23 19.43
N GLU A 77 -0.35 1.43 19.74
CA GLU A 77 -0.58 2.11 21.01
C GLU A 77 -1.83 3.00 20.99
N SER A 78 -2.02 3.81 19.93
CA SER A 78 -3.15 4.75 19.83
C SER A 78 -4.34 4.22 19.03
N ASN A 79 -4.18 3.10 18.30
CA ASN A 79 -5.15 2.55 17.34
C ASN A 79 -5.56 3.52 16.20
N GLU A 80 -4.83 4.62 16.04
CA GLU A 80 -5.05 5.60 14.98
C GLU A 80 -4.38 5.13 13.68
N VAL A 81 -4.96 5.49 12.53
CA VAL A 81 -4.37 5.17 11.22
C VAL A 81 -3.21 6.13 10.95
N ILE A 82 -1.99 5.61 10.95
CA ILE A 82 -0.74 6.37 10.72
C ILE A 82 -0.52 6.59 9.22
N ASP A 83 -0.82 5.57 8.42
CA ASP A 83 -0.50 5.59 7.00
C ASP A 83 -1.58 4.88 6.19
N ARG A 84 -1.78 5.34 4.95
CA ARG A 84 -2.74 4.76 3.99
C ARG A 84 -2.08 4.64 2.64
N VAL A 85 -2.07 3.43 2.11
CA VAL A 85 -1.53 3.14 0.79
C VAL A 85 -2.65 2.63 -0.11
N PHE A 86 -2.71 3.20 -1.30
CA PHE A 86 -3.63 2.74 -2.33
C PHE A 86 -3.36 1.27 -2.69
N PHE A 87 -4.40 0.45 -2.69
CA PHE A 87 -4.29 -0.98 -3.01
C PHE A 87 -4.93 -1.30 -4.36
N THR A 88 -6.22 -0.96 -4.52
CA THR A 88 -6.94 -1.18 -5.79
C THR A 88 -8.19 -0.30 -5.89
N HIS A 89 -8.65 -0.07 -7.12
CA HIS A 89 -9.86 0.69 -7.46
C HIS A 89 -11.14 -0.17 -7.44
N ASP A 90 -11.03 -1.48 -7.19
CA ASP A 90 -12.17 -2.40 -7.19
C ASP A 90 -12.25 -3.18 -5.88
N LEU A 91 -13.44 -3.18 -5.27
CA LEU A 91 -13.73 -3.90 -4.04
C LEU A 91 -13.57 -5.42 -4.22
N TYR A 92 -14.04 -5.97 -5.34
CA TYR A 92 -14.00 -7.42 -5.59
C TYR A 92 -12.54 -7.91 -5.67
N HIS A 93 -11.73 -7.24 -6.49
CA HIS A 93 -10.30 -7.53 -6.57
C HIS A 93 -9.59 -7.24 -5.24
N GLY A 94 -10.00 -6.20 -4.51
CA GLY A 94 -9.39 -5.84 -3.24
C GLY A 94 -9.58 -6.91 -2.16
N GLU A 95 -10.78 -7.48 -2.07
CA GLU A 95 -11.05 -8.60 -1.16
C GLU A 95 -10.23 -9.84 -1.54
N ALA A 96 -10.22 -10.20 -2.82
CA ALA A 96 -9.44 -11.34 -3.33
C ALA A 96 -7.93 -11.17 -3.07
N TYR A 97 -7.36 -10.01 -3.42
CA TYR A 97 -5.94 -9.72 -3.20
C TYR A 97 -5.60 -9.65 -1.72
N TRP A 98 -6.49 -9.13 -0.87
CA TRP A 98 -6.28 -9.13 0.57
C TRP A 98 -6.34 -10.54 1.17
N ALA A 99 -7.24 -11.40 0.69
CA ALA A 99 -7.28 -12.80 1.08
C ALA A 99 -5.98 -13.53 0.68
N ILE A 100 -5.50 -13.30 -0.54
CA ILE A 100 -4.22 -13.83 -1.05
C ILE A 100 -3.05 -13.35 -0.17
N ALA A 101 -2.98 -12.05 0.13
CA ALA A 101 -1.93 -11.50 0.99
C ALA A 101 -1.95 -12.10 2.39
N ARG A 102 -3.14 -12.26 3.00
CA ARG A 102 -3.30 -12.96 4.29
C ARG A 102 -2.84 -14.40 4.22
N LEU A 103 -3.23 -15.13 3.18
CA LEU A 103 -2.87 -16.53 2.97
C LEU A 103 -1.36 -16.69 2.82
N PHE A 104 -0.73 -15.84 2.00
CA PHE A 104 0.73 -15.78 1.85
C PHE A 104 1.43 -15.53 3.19
N MET A 105 0.94 -14.57 3.99
CA MET A 105 1.57 -14.23 5.27
C MET A 105 1.39 -15.32 6.34
N GLN A 106 0.32 -16.12 6.25
CA GLN A 106 0.08 -17.23 7.17
C GLN A 106 0.84 -18.49 6.74
N GLN A 107 0.57 -18.99 5.53
CA GLN A 107 0.96 -20.31 5.07
C GLN A 107 2.20 -20.29 4.16
N GLY A 108 2.52 -19.14 3.57
CA GLY A 108 3.65 -18.99 2.65
C GLY A 108 3.23 -19.16 1.18
N PRO A 109 4.22 -19.17 0.26
CA PRO A 109 3.96 -19.18 -1.19
C PRO A 109 3.30 -20.49 -1.68
N GLU A 110 3.49 -21.59 -0.97
CA GLU A 110 2.96 -22.91 -1.34
C GLU A 110 1.43 -23.01 -1.25
N ALA A 111 0.81 -22.09 -0.50
CA ALA A 111 -0.64 -22.04 -0.30
C ALA A 111 -1.37 -21.11 -1.28
N LEU A 112 -0.65 -20.48 -2.20
CA LEU A 112 -1.25 -19.59 -3.19
C LEU A 112 -2.00 -20.40 -4.27
N PRO A 113 -3.22 -19.97 -4.67
CA PRO A 113 -4.03 -20.65 -5.68
C PRO A 113 -3.47 -20.52 -7.09
#